data_AF-B2KTF5-F1
#
_entry.id   AF-B2KTF5-F1
#
_cell.length_a   1.000
_cell.length_b   1.000
_cell.length_c   1.000
_cell.angle_alpha   90.00
_cell.angle_beta   90.00
_cell.angle_gamma   90.00
#
_symmetry.space_group_name_H-M   'P 1'
#
loop_
_entity.id
_entity.type
_entity.pdbx_description
1 polymer ?
#
loop_
_entity_poly.entity_id
_entity_poly.type
_entity_poly.pdbx_seq_one_letter_code
_entity_poly.pdbx_strand_id
1 'polypeptide(L)'
;MMGSDICGPGTKKVHVIFSYKGTNHLIKKEIRCKDDVFTHLYTLIVNPDNTYEVLIDNEKADGGELEADWDFLPPKKIKDPEAKKPEDWDDRPTIPDPEDTKPEDWEQPEHIPDPDATKPEDWDDEM
;
A
#
# COMPACT_ATOMS: atom_id res chain seq x y z
N MET A 1 9.16 -20.92 -17.81
CA MET A 1 9.35 -19.91 -18.86
C MET A 1 10.18 -18.78 -18.28
N MET A 2 11.20 -18.32 -19.00
CA MET A 2 12.00 -17.17 -18.60
C MET A 2 12.29 -16.29 -19.82
N GLY A 3 12.22 -14.97 -19.64
CA GLY A 3 12.54 -14.00 -20.69
C GLY A 3 12.00 -12.60 -20.40
N SER A 4 12.55 -11.60 -21.10
CA SER A 4 12.03 -10.24 -21.08
C SER A 4 10.69 -10.15 -21.81
N ASP A 5 9.74 -9.42 -21.24
CA ASP A 5 8.45 -9.11 -21.84
C ASP A 5 8.18 -7.60 -21.75
N ILE A 6 7.89 -7.02 -22.91
CA ILE A 6 7.69 -5.59 -23.09
C ILE A 6 6.36 -5.39 -23.81
N CYS A 7 5.39 -4.80 -23.11
CA CYS A 7 4.10 -4.39 -23.65
C CYS A 7 3.80 -2.95 -23.22
N GLY A 8 4.04 -2.01 -24.14
CA GLY A 8 3.80 -0.59 -23.94
C GLY A 8 4.64 0.03 -22.80
N PRO A 9 4.20 1.18 -22.25
CA PRO A 9 4.91 1.83 -21.15
C PRO A 9 4.70 1.14 -19.79
N GLY A 10 3.63 0.35 -19.63
CA GLY A 10 3.24 -0.26 -18.36
C GLY A 10 3.94 -1.58 -18.03
N THR A 11 4.21 -2.41 -19.04
CA THR A 11 4.77 -3.75 -18.81
C THR A 11 6.17 -3.83 -19.41
N LYS A 12 7.18 -3.82 -18.55
CA LYS A 12 8.59 -4.05 -18.90
C LYS A 12 9.24 -4.87 -17.80
N LYS A 13 9.10 -6.19 -17.88
CA LYS A 13 9.57 -7.09 -16.82
C LYS A 13 10.17 -8.37 -17.40
N VAL A 14 11.07 -8.98 -16.64
CA VAL A 14 11.54 -10.33 -16.89
C VAL A 14 10.56 -11.30 -16.25
N HIS A 15 9.92 -12.14 -17.04
CA HIS A 15 9.13 -13.25 -16.51
C HIS A 15 10.08 -14.36 -16.04
N VAL A 16 9.79 -14.89 -14.86
CA VAL A 16 10.36 -16.15 -14.38
C VAL A 16 9.20 -16.98 -13.83
N ILE A 17 8.78 -17.96 -14.61
CA ILE A 17 7.57 -18.74 -14.37
C ILE A 17 7.96 -20.21 -14.22
N PHE A 18 7.62 -20.81 -13.09
CA PHE A 18 7.78 -22.23 -12.86
C PHE A 18 6.43 -22.93 -12.95
N SER A 19 6.42 -24.10 -13.59
CA SER A 19 5.25 -24.98 -13.56
C SER A 19 5.39 -25.94 -12.40
N TYR A 20 4.41 -25.94 -11.50
CA TYR A 20 4.37 -26.81 -10.34
C TYR A 20 2.94 -27.30 -10.11
N LYS A 21 2.76 -28.61 -9.90
CA LYS A 21 1.44 -29.25 -9.70
C LYS A 21 0.40 -28.86 -10.76
N GLY A 22 0.82 -28.75 -12.02
CA GLY A 22 -0.07 -28.41 -13.14
C GLY A 22 -0.49 -26.94 -13.24
N THR A 23 0.03 -26.07 -12.37
CA THR A 23 -0.22 -24.62 -12.40
C THR A 23 1.08 -23.88 -12.71
N ASN A 24 0.97 -22.76 -13.42
CA ASN A 24 2.10 -21.89 -13.74
C ASN A 24 2.16 -20.77 -12.70
N HIS A 25 3.21 -20.74 -11.90
CA HIS A 25 3.43 -19.75 -10.86
C HIS A 25 4.38 -18.67 -11.36
N LEU A 26 3.92 -17.43 -11.35
CA LEU A 26 4.73 -16.25 -11.67
C LEU A 26 5.54 -15.83 -10.45
N ILE A 27 6.72 -15.28 -10.68
CA ILE A 27 7.53 -14.64 -9.64
C ILE A 27 6.76 -13.44 -9.05
N LYS A 28 6.83 -13.28 -7.73
CA LYS A 28 6.21 -12.15 -7.02
C LYS A 28 6.96 -10.84 -7.23
N LYS A 29 8.28 -10.92 -7.41
CA LYS A 29 9.16 -9.77 -7.60
C LYS A 29 9.06 -9.22 -9.01
N GLU A 30 9.13 -7.91 -9.14
CA GLU A 30 9.20 -7.24 -10.44
C GLU A 30 10.66 -7.02 -10.84
N ILE A 31 11.15 -7.85 -11.74
CA ILE A 31 12.50 -7.72 -12.31
C ILE A 31 12.41 -6.86 -13.56
N ARG A 32 13.02 -5.68 -13.56
CA ARG A 32 13.01 -4.76 -14.71
C ARG A 32 13.85 -5.34 -15.86
N CYS A 33 13.27 -5.45 -17.05
CA CYS A 33 14.02 -5.80 -18.25
C CYS A 33 14.68 -4.55 -18.86
N LYS A 34 15.74 -4.77 -19.63
CA LYS A 34 16.37 -3.72 -20.45
C LYS A 34 15.48 -3.41 -21.65
N ASP A 35 15.33 -2.14 -21.98
CA ASP A 35 14.41 -1.63 -23.00
C ASP A 35 15.10 -0.76 -24.07
N ASP A 36 16.42 -0.83 -24.14
CA ASP A 36 17.21 -0.17 -25.17
C ASP A 36 17.35 -1.04 -26.44
N VAL A 37 18.16 -0.59 -27.42
CA VAL A 37 18.33 -1.23 -28.73
C VAL A 37 19.55 -2.16 -28.80
N PHE A 38 20.26 -2.37 -27.68
CA PHE A 38 21.43 -3.21 -27.60
C PHE A 38 21.06 -4.67 -27.28
N THR A 39 22.01 -5.57 -27.55
CA THR A 39 21.87 -6.97 -27.20
C THR A 39 22.13 -7.15 -25.71
N HIS A 40 21.17 -7.75 -25.00
CA HIS A 40 21.31 -8.10 -23.59
C HIS A 40 21.29 -9.61 -23.36
N LEU A 41 22.05 -10.05 -22.37
CA LEU A 41 22.12 -11.45 -21.95
C LEU A 41 21.29 -11.66 -20.68
N TYR A 42 20.33 -12.58 -20.75
CA TYR A 42 19.50 -12.96 -19.61
C TYR A 42 19.85 -14.37 -19.16
N THR A 43 20.23 -14.54 -17.90
CA THR A 43 20.61 -15.83 -17.31
C THR A 43 19.74 -16.13 -16.09
N LEU A 44 19.20 -17.34 -16.02
CA LEU A 44 18.50 -17.85 -14.84
C LEU A 44 19.31 -19.04 -14.29
N ILE A 45 19.72 -18.94 -13.03
CA ILE A 45 20.38 -20.02 -12.29
C ILE A 45 19.39 -20.52 -11.25
N VAL A 46 19.18 -21.84 -11.22
CA VAL A 46 18.32 -22.49 -10.23
C VAL A 46 19.14 -23.58 -9.57
N ASN A 47 19.31 -23.47 -8.26
CA ASN A 47 20.14 -24.37 -7.48
C ASN A 47 19.29 -25.49 -6.86
N PRO A 48 19.90 -26.66 -6.59
CA PRO A 48 19.20 -27.79 -5.97
C PRO A 48 18.82 -27.56 -4.50
N ASP A 49 19.31 -26.49 -3.88
CA ASP A 49 18.96 -26.06 -2.51
C ASP A 49 17.72 -25.15 -2.45
N ASN A 50 16.94 -25.08 -3.53
CA ASN A 50 15.77 -24.21 -3.71
C ASN A 50 16.08 -22.71 -3.74
N THR A 51 17.32 -22.31 -4.06
CA THR A 51 17.65 -20.91 -4.35
C THR A 51 17.68 -20.65 -5.86
N TYR A 52 17.50 -19.38 -6.24
CA TYR A 52 17.60 -18.94 -7.62
C TYR A 52 18.31 -17.59 -7.73
N GLU A 53 18.87 -17.33 -8.91
CA GLU A 53 19.46 -16.06 -9.28
C GLU A 53 19.10 -15.70 -10.72
N VAL A 54 18.79 -14.43 -10.95
CA VAL A 54 18.56 -13.86 -12.28
C VAL A 54 19.67 -12.86 -12.55
N LEU A 55 20.42 -13.10 -13.62
CA LEU A 55 21.45 -12.19 -14.09
C LEU A 55 21.03 -11.52 -15.39
N ILE A 56 21.33 -10.23 -15.50
CA ILE A 56 21.19 -9.44 -16.72
C ILE A 56 22.58 -8.90 -17.04
N ASP A 57 23.10 -9.22 -18.22
CA ASP A 57 24.44 -8.84 -18.66
C ASP A 57 25.56 -9.31 -17.71
N ASN A 58 25.39 -10.52 -17.14
CA ASN A 58 26.24 -11.14 -16.12
C ASN A 58 26.26 -10.41 -14.76
N GLU A 59 25.43 -9.38 -14.56
CA GLU A 59 25.22 -8.74 -13.27
C GLU A 59 23.99 -9.32 -12.58
N LYS A 60 24.07 -9.55 -11.26
CA LYS A 60 22.95 -10.06 -10.48
C LYS A 60 21.84 -9.01 -10.40
N ALA A 61 20.73 -9.29 -11.08
CA ALA A 61 19.54 -8.43 -11.08
C ALA A 61 18.58 -8.80 -9.95
N ASP A 62 18.44 -10.09 -9.65
CA ASP A 62 17.62 -10.59 -8.54
C ASP A 62 18.12 -11.97 -8.07
N GLY A 63 17.70 -12.38 -6.89
CA GLY A 63 17.91 -13.73 -6.37
C GLY A 63 17.28 -13.92 -5.00
N GLY A 64 17.09 -15.17 -4.61
CA GLY A 64 16.44 -15.53 -3.36
C GLY A 64 16.06 -17.00 -3.28
N GLU A 65 15.05 -17.27 -2.45
CA GLU A 65 14.49 -18.61 -2.26
C GLU A 65 13.21 -18.79 -3.09
N LEU A 66 13.09 -19.95 -3.74
CA LEU A 66 11.93 -20.32 -4.55
C LEU A 66 10.62 -20.32 -3.73
N GLU A 67 10.65 -20.77 -2.48
CA GLU A 67 9.45 -20.79 -1.62
C GLU A 67 8.97 -19.41 -1.18
N ALA A 68 9.87 -18.44 -1.10
CA ALA A 68 9.54 -17.08 -0.69
C ALA A 68 8.96 -16.29 -1.86
N ASP A 69 9.59 -16.41 -3.02
CA ASP A 69 9.34 -15.56 -4.17
C ASP A 69 8.27 -16.11 -5.15
N TRP A 70 7.76 -17.32 -4.92
CA TRP A 70 6.62 -17.93 -5.62
C TRP A 70 5.58 -18.52 -4.66
N ASP A 71 4.35 -18.65 -5.13
CA ASP A 71 3.25 -19.30 -4.39
C ASP A 71 3.12 -20.78 -4.72
N PHE A 72 4.19 -21.56 -4.51
CA PHE A 72 4.15 -23.02 -4.72
C PHE A 72 3.37 -23.76 -3.63
N LEU A 73 3.44 -23.24 -2.40
CA LEU A 73 2.92 -23.87 -1.20
C LEU A 73 1.82 -22.99 -0.60
N PRO A 74 0.82 -23.59 0.08
CA PRO A 74 -0.12 -22.83 0.88
C PRO A 74 0.61 -22.03 1.97
N PRO A 75 0.01 -20.94 2.47
CA PRO A 75 0.63 -20.09 3.47
C PRO A 75 1.02 -20.89 4.72
N LYS A 76 2.24 -20.66 5.22
CA LYS A 76 2.80 -21.36 6.39
C LYS A 76 1.99 -21.10 7.67
N LYS A 77 1.23 -20.01 7.72
CA LYS A 77 0.35 -19.65 8.83
C LYS A 77 -1.01 -19.21 8.28
N ILE A 78 -2.08 -19.81 8.80
CA ILE A 78 -3.46 -19.39 8.54
C ILE A 78 -3.97 -18.64 9.77
N LYS A 79 -4.85 -17.64 9.57
CA LYS A 79 -5.59 -17.05 10.69
C LYS A 79 -6.53 -18.10 11.25
N ASP A 80 -6.71 -18.08 12.57
CA ASP A 80 -7.64 -18.99 13.24
C ASP A 80 -9.07 -18.71 12.75
N PRO A 81 -9.74 -19.68 12.08
CA PRO A 81 -11.08 -19.50 11.56
C PRO A 81 -12.14 -19.37 12.67
N GLU A 82 -11.84 -19.82 13.89
CA GLU A 82 -12.76 -19.72 15.04
C GLU A 82 -12.56 -18.43 15.84
N ALA A 83 -11.47 -17.70 15.58
CA ALA A 83 -11.21 -16.43 16.23
C ALA A 83 -12.23 -15.37 15.80
N LYS A 84 -13.08 -14.97 16.74
CA LYS A 84 -13.98 -13.83 16.60
C LYS A 84 -13.39 -12.63 17.31
N LYS A 85 -13.52 -11.46 16.69
CA LYS A 85 -13.26 -10.19 17.34
C LYS A 85 -14.14 -10.12 18.60
N PRO A 86 -13.59 -9.89 19.81
CA PRO A 86 -14.41 -9.82 21.01
C PRO A 86 -15.33 -8.60 20.96
N GLU A 87 -16.47 -8.68 21.64
CA GLU A 87 -17.49 -7.61 21.63
C GLU A 87 -16.96 -6.30 22.23
N ASP A 88 -15.99 -6.39 23.14
CA ASP A 88 -15.33 -5.25 23.81
C ASP A 88 -14.15 -4.67 23.02
N TRP A 89 -13.96 -5.09 21.77
CA TRP A 89 -12.84 -4.61 20.95
C TRP A 89 -13.14 -3.26 20.33
N ASP A 90 -12.58 -2.22 20.94
CA ASP A 90 -12.64 -0.84 20.48
C ASP A 90 -11.64 -0.56 19.35
N ASP A 91 -12.14 -0.31 18.12
CA ASP A 91 -11.34 0.11 16.97
C ASP A 91 -11.28 1.64 16.82
N ARG A 92 -11.84 2.41 17.78
CA ARG A 92 -11.88 3.88 17.65
C ARG A 92 -10.48 4.46 17.84
N PRO A 93 -9.94 5.18 16.84
CA PRO A 93 -8.62 5.80 16.96
C PRO A 93 -8.60 6.99 17.93
N THR A 94 -9.77 7.56 18.21
CA THR A 94 -9.96 8.69 19.13
C THR A 94 -11.20 8.44 19.98
N ILE A 95 -11.08 8.67 21.29
CA ILE A 95 -12.20 8.66 22.23
C ILE A 95 -12.44 10.10 22.71
N PRO A 96 -13.70 10.51 22.94
CA PRO A 96 -13.99 11.75 23.62
C PRO A 96 -13.38 11.69 25.03
N ASP A 97 -12.77 12.79 25.48
CA ASP A 97 -12.19 12.87 26.82
C ASP A 97 -13.32 12.79 27.86
N PRO A 98 -13.32 11.77 28.73
CA PRO A 98 -14.36 11.58 29.73
C PRO A 98 -14.40 12.68 30.82
N GLU A 99 -13.31 13.41 31.02
CA GLU A 99 -13.23 14.52 31.98
C GLU A 99 -13.64 15.86 31.35
N ASP A 100 -13.79 15.90 30.02
CA ASP A 100 -14.13 17.12 29.30
C ASP A 100 -15.65 17.31 29.34
N THR A 101 -16.07 18.32 30.11
CA THR A 101 -17.47 18.71 30.25
C THR A 101 -17.69 19.98 29.44
N LYS A 102 -18.78 20.04 28.67
CA LYS A 102 -19.15 21.23 27.89
C LYS A 102 -19.12 22.46 28.82
N PRO A 103 -18.20 23.43 28.63
CA PRO A 103 -18.13 24.61 29.48
C PRO A 103 -19.44 25.41 29.39
N GLU A 104 -19.83 26.09 30.47
CA GLU A 104 -21.04 26.94 30.46
C GLU A 104 -20.98 28.05 29.38
N ASP A 105 -19.77 28.47 28.98
CA ASP A 105 -19.52 29.49 27.95
C ASP A 105 -19.27 28.91 26.54
N TRP A 106 -19.59 27.63 26.32
CA TRP A 106 -19.38 26.97 25.02
C TRP A 106 -20.40 27.39 23.95
N GLU A 107 -21.60 27.78 24.36
CA GLU A 107 -22.60 28.34 23.43
C GLU A 107 -22.51 29.87 23.44
N GLN A 108 -21.52 30.38 22.73
CA GLN A 108 -21.48 31.80 22.41
C GLN A 108 -22.46 32.10 21.28
N PRO A 109 -23.22 33.22 21.35
CA PRO A 109 -24.11 33.61 20.28
C PRO A 109 -23.30 33.88 18.99
N GLU A 110 -23.76 33.36 17.85
CA GLU A 110 -23.11 33.58 16.54
C GLU A 110 -22.97 35.07 16.17
N HIS A 111 -23.78 35.94 16.78
CA HIS A 111 -23.72 37.38 16.65
C HIS A 111 -23.58 38.06 18.01
N ILE A 112 -22.47 38.76 18.21
CA ILE A 112 -22.21 39.62 19.36
C ILE A 112 -22.30 41.07 18.86
N PRO A 113 -23.04 41.98 19.54
CA PRO A 113 -23.06 43.39 19.17
C PRO A 113 -21.66 43.99 19.33
N ASP A 114 -21.24 44.77 18.33
CA ASP A 114 -19.93 45.42 18.34
C ASP A 114 -19.91 46.52 19.43
N PRO A 115 -19.02 46.42 20.44
CA PRO A 115 -18.94 47.38 21.54
C PRO A 115 -18.49 48.78 21.11
N ASP A 116 -17.84 48.92 19.95
CA ASP A 116 -17.41 50.20 19.39
C ASP A 116 -18.41 50.78 18.36
N ALA A 117 -19.45 50.01 18.01
CA ALA A 117 -20.50 50.50 17.11
C ALA A 117 -21.34 51.58 17.80
N THR A 118 -21.12 52.82 17.37
CA THR A 118 -21.95 53.96 17.73
C THR A 118 -22.93 54.25 16.60
N LYS A 119 -24.19 54.47 16.96
CA LYS A 119 -25.23 54.89 16.04
C LYS A 119 -24.81 56.25 15.42
N PRO A 120 -24.73 56.39 14.08
CA PRO A 120 -24.34 57.66 13.45
C PRO A 120 -25.27 58.81 13.84
N GLU A 121 -24.74 60.04 13.90
CA GLU A 121 -25.52 61.24 14.28
C GLU A 121 -26.72 61.51 13.33
N ASP A 122 -26.61 61.07 12.07
CA ASP A 122 -27.64 61.23 11.02
C ASP A 122 -28.62 60.04 10.94
N TRP A 123 -28.65 59.16 11.95
CA TRP A 123 -29.53 58.00 11.93
C TRP A 123 -30.92 58.32 12.51
N ASP A 124 -31.92 58.38 11.62
CA ASP A 124 -33.33 58.55 11.96
C ASP A 124 -33.98 57.20 12.29
N ASP A 125 -34.48 57.04 13.52
CA ASP A 125 -35.19 55.83 13.97
C ASP A 125 -36.71 55.89 13.70
N GLU A 126 -37.24 57.02 13.23
CA GLU A 126 -38.69 57.29 13.11
C GLU A 126 -39.19 57.45 11.65
N MET A 127 -38.71 56.61 10.72
CA MET A 127 -39.37 56.43 9.41
C MET A 127 -40.33 55.24 9.37
#